data_AF-A0A8T7EZC7-F1
#
_entry.id   AF-A0A8T7EZC7-F1
#
_cell.length_a   1.000
_cell.length_b   1.000
_cell.length_c   1.000
_cell.angle_alpha   90.00
_cell.angle_beta   90.00
_cell.angle_gamma   90.00
#
_symmetry.space_group_name_H-M   'P 1'
#
loop_
_entity.id
_entity.type
_entity.pdbx_description
1 polymer ?
#
loop_
_entity_poly.entity_id
_entity_poly.type
_entity_poly.pdbx_seq_one_letter_code
_entity_poly.pdbx_strand_id
1 'polypeptide(L)'
;MFRPRAVLSCGIFAAALTAIIIPLPGKNTAHLLTTAEANDNTLVIVTTGDTALLTPLVTEFEAVVEQTMPDSGVTVQIESVAADDLNSDALKNLHADLVLAENVADLVGAMESQSLDTLPADALWNVLPDYVDPAGRWMGFHGNLDGDQLSISALAMAQSSNSKPLAELFVVTVYGMRLQRLMVENAEVYSLLTFGVEAPSGQPALESLTPPRYAQIYDSDNFYRPSENSSGTIASTR
;
A
#
# COMPACT_ATOMS: atom_id res chain seq x y z
N MET A 1 25.03 48.53 14.70
CA MET A 1 25.34 48.45 13.26
C MET A 1 26.29 47.28 13.05
N PHE A 2 25.79 46.08 12.69
CA PHE A 2 26.46 45.01 11.93
C PHE A 2 25.44 43.88 11.73
N ARG A 3 25.44 43.31 10.51
CA ARG A 3 24.38 42.57 9.82
C ARG A 3 24.25 41.08 10.21
N PRO A 4 23.12 40.43 9.90
CA PRO A 4 22.87 39.00 10.16
C PRO A 4 23.65 38.11 9.18
N ARG A 5 24.03 36.90 9.61
CA ARG A 5 24.46 35.82 8.73
C ARG A 5 23.31 34.82 8.58
N ALA A 6 22.67 34.86 7.42
CA ALA A 6 21.94 33.72 6.87
C ALA A 6 22.96 32.64 6.52
N VAL A 7 22.69 31.39 6.91
CA VAL A 7 23.33 30.22 6.30
C VAL A 7 22.28 29.51 5.48
N LEU A 8 22.44 29.71 4.17
CA LEU A 8 21.91 28.94 3.08
C LEU A 8 22.37 27.48 3.23
N SER A 9 21.47 26.51 3.17
CA SER A 9 21.82 25.12 2.87
C SER A 9 20.99 24.67 1.67
N CYS A 10 21.54 24.91 0.47
CA CYS A 10 21.27 24.09 -0.72
C CYS A 10 21.46 22.61 -0.34
N GLY A 11 20.62 21.66 -0.75
CA GLY A 11 20.25 21.38 -2.13
C GLY A 11 21.23 20.35 -2.69
N ILE A 12 20.83 19.07 -2.70
CA ILE A 12 21.19 18.00 -3.65
C ILE A 12 20.08 16.94 -3.50
N PHE A 13 19.12 16.91 -4.42
CA PHE A 13 18.32 15.72 -4.72
C PHE A 13 18.16 15.67 -6.25
N ALA A 14 19.29 15.43 -6.91
CA ALA A 14 19.34 15.20 -8.35
C ALA A 14 20.55 14.32 -8.63
N ALA A 15 20.34 12.99 -8.60
CA ALA A 15 21.05 12.00 -9.40
C ALA A 15 20.82 10.58 -8.83
N ALA A 16 19.80 9.87 -9.33
CA ALA A 16 19.80 8.41 -9.52
C ALA A 16 18.52 7.94 -10.26
N LEU A 17 18.16 8.59 -11.37
CA LEU A 17 17.14 8.08 -12.31
C LEU A 17 17.86 7.51 -13.55
N THR A 18 18.81 6.60 -13.32
CA THR A 18 19.36 5.76 -14.38
C THR A 18 18.74 4.39 -14.28
N ALA A 19 17.71 4.18 -15.11
CA ALA A 19 17.24 2.89 -15.65
C ALA A 19 17.43 1.66 -14.74
N ILE A 20 16.58 1.56 -13.73
CA ILE A 20 16.26 0.26 -13.13
C ILE A 20 14.91 -0.13 -13.70
N ILE A 21 14.91 -1.08 -14.64
CA ILE A 21 13.70 -1.79 -15.04
C ILE A 21 13.21 -2.46 -13.77
N ILE A 22 12.16 -1.92 -13.14
CA ILE A 22 11.41 -2.67 -12.14
C ILE A 22 10.69 -3.74 -12.95
N PRO A 23 11.03 -5.03 -12.84
CA PRO A 23 10.13 -6.04 -13.35
C PRO A 23 8.83 -5.88 -12.55
N LEU A 24 7.79 -5.35 -13.18
CA LEU A 24 6.44 -5.44 -12.64
C LEU A 24 6.24 -6.92 -12.26
N PRO A 25 5.71 -7.21 -11.06
CA PRO A 25 5.49 -8.59 -10.66
C PRO A 25 4.54 -9.26 -11.65
N GLY A 26 5.10 -10.14 -12.48
CA GLY A 26 4.38 -11.08 -13.32
C GLY A 26 3.83 -10.57 -14.67
N LYS A 27 3.62 -11.52 -15.59
CA LYS A 27 2.97 -11.36 -16.91
C LYS A 27 1.50 -10.89 -16.83
N ASN A 28 0.98 -10.67 -15.62
CA ASN A 28 -0.41 -10.37 -15.34
C ASN A 28 -0.66 -8.89 -14.99
N THR A 29 0.29 -7.96 -15.05
CA THR A 29 -0.02 -6.54 -14.79
C THR A 29 -0.33 -5.74 -16.07
N ALA A 30 0.11 -6.24 -17.23
CA ALA A 30 -0.10 -5.57 -18.52
C ALA A 30 -1.59 -5.38 -18.88
N HIS A 31 -2.47 -6.26 -18.41
CA HIS A 31 -3.91 -6.11 -18.63
C HIS A 31 -4.54 -5.02 -17.74
N LEU A 32 -3.95 -4.74 -16.57
CA LEU A 32 -4.39 -3.65 -15.69
C LEU A 32 -4.09 -2.29 -16.34
N LEU A 33 -2.94 -2.20 -17.01
CA LEU A 33 -2.51 -1.03 -17.77
C LEU A 33 -3.50 -0.71 -18.91
N THR A 34 -3.82 -1.68 -19.76
CA THR A 34 -4.78 -1.49 -20.87
C THR A 34 -6.21 -1.23 -20.39
N THR A 35 -6.58 -1.70 -19.20
CA THR A 35 -7.92 -1.46 -18.63
C THR A 35 -7.99 -0.09 -17.94
N ALA A 36 -6.89 0.39 -17.35
CA ALA A 36 -6.79 1.71 -16.74
C ALA A 36 -7.01 2.83 -17.75
N GLU A 37 -6.44 2.74 -18.95
CA GLU A 37 -6.61 3.74 -20.04
C GLU A 37 -8.08 3.89 -20.52
N ALA A 38 -8.97 2.95 -20.16
CA ALA A 38 -10.38 2.96 -20.56
C ALA A 38 -11.33 3.60 -19.53
N ASN A 39 -10.85 3.88 -18.31
CA ASN A 39 -11.63 4.41 -17.20
C ASN A 39 -11.11 5.79 -16.76
N ASP A 40 -11.77 6.40 -15.76
CA ASP A 40 -11.35 7.69 -15.18
C ASP A 40 -9.85 7.65 -14.84
N ASN A 41 -9.07 8.57 -15.38
CA ASN A 41 -7.61 8.53 -15.28
C ASN A 41 -7.09 9.02 -13.93
N THR A 42 -7.97 9.28 -12.96
CA THR A 42 -7.58 9.74 -11.64
C THR A 42 -7.73 8.59 -10.64
N LEU A 43 -6.64 8.33 -9.91
CA LEU A 43 -6.64 7.48 -8.72
C LEU A 43 -6.87 8.35 -7.49
N VAL A 44 -7.98 8.14 -6.78
CA VAL A 44 -8.31 8.88 -5.55
C VAL A 44 -7.92 8.06 -4.33
N ILE A 45 -6.96 8.57 -3.56
CA ILE A 45 -6.51 8.01 -2.29
C ILE A 45 -7.06 8.85 -1.15
N VAL A 46 -7.93 8.26 -0.33
CA VAL A 46 -8.40 8.87 0.91
C VAL A 46 -7.51 8.39 2.06
N THR A 47 -7.00 9.32 2.88
CA THR A 47 -6.12 9.00 4.01
C THR A 47 -6.55 9.68 5.30
N THR A 48 -6.38 9.02 6.45
CA THR A 48 -6.47 9.67 7.78
C THR A 48 -5.13 10.12 8.32
N GLY A 49 -4.04 9.57 7.79
CA GLY A 49 -2.69 9.90 8.20
C GLY A 49 -2.09 11.08 7.42
N ASP A 50 -0.84 11.40 7.74
CA ASP A 50 -0.07 12.47 7.09
C ASP A 50 0.17 12.17 5.60
N THR A 51 -0.39 13.02 4.74
CA THR A 51 -0.19 12.99 3.28
C THR A 51 1.29 13.08 2.86
N ALA A 52 2.16 13.66 3.69
CA ALA A 52 3.59 13.74 3.40
C ALA A 52 4.23 12.35 3.28
N LEU A 53 3.74 11.35 4.02
CA LEU A 53 4.21 9.97 3.94
C LEU A 53 3.86 9.30 2.60
N LEU A 54 2.81 9.76 1.93
CA LEU A 54 2.37 9.23 0.65
C LEU A 54 3.13 9.86 -0.54
N THR A 55 3.68 11.07 -0.37
CA THR A 55 4.36 11.81 -1.45
C THR A 55 5.44 10.97 -2.17
N PRO A 56 6.38 10.29 -1.46
CA PRO A 56 7.40 9.48 -2.13
C PRO A 56 6.82 8.28 -2.89
N LEU A 57 5.72 7.71 -2.39
CA LEU A 57 5.05 6.56 -3.01
C LEU A 57 4.34 6.97 -4.29
N VAL A 58 3.59 8.07 -4.22
CA VAL A 58 2.89 8.63 -5.37
C VAL A 58 3.90 9.04 -6.44
N THR A 59 4.99 9.68 -6.05
CA THR A 59 6.06 10.05 -6.99
C THR A 59 6.62 8.83 -7.73
N GLU A 60 6.90 7.73 -7.02
CA GLU A 60 7.42 6.52 -7.65
C GLU A 60 6.35 5.82 -8.50
N PHE A 61 5.09 5.77 -8.04
CA PHE A 61 3.99 5.21 -8.82
C PHE A 61 3.78 5.98 -10.12
N GLU A 62 3.73 7.31 -10.07
CA GLU A 62 3.64 8.15 -11.27
C GLU A 62 4.83 7.93 -12.20
N ALA A 63 6.04 7.74 -11.66
CA ALA A 63 7.20 7.40 -12.49
C ALA A 63 7.08 6.02 -13.15
N VAL A 64 6.51 5.02 -12.46
CA VAL A 64 6.23 3.70 -13.04
C VAL A 64 5.18 3.80 -14.14
N VAL A 65 4.10 4.54 -13.90
CA VAL A 65 3.03 4.76 -14.87
C VAL A 65 3.55 5.48 -16.11
N GLU A 66 4.29 6.58 -15.95
CA GLU A 66 4.88 7.33 -17.07
C GLU A 66 5.83 6.45 -17.92
N GLN A 67 6.62 5.58 -17.29
CA GLN A 67 7.52 4.67 -18.01
C GLN A 67 6.80 3.54 -18.74
N THR A 68 5.66 3.08 -18.21
CA THR A 68 4.94 1.90 -18.72
C THR A 68 3.80 2.26 -19.67
N MET A 69 3.16 3.41 -19.46
CA MET A 69 2.04 3.95 -20.21
C MET A 69 2.27 5.45 -20.46
N PRO A 70 3.23 5.79 -21.34
CA PRO A 70 3.43 7.18 -21.73
C PRO A 70 2.14 7.74 -22.34
N ASP A 71 1.81 8.98 -22.03
CA ASP A 71 0.58 9.67 -22.46
C ASP A 71 -0.73 9.14 -21.84
N SER A 72 -0.69 8.25 -20.85
CA SER A 72 -1.89 7.73 -20.18
C SER A 72 -2.74 8.83 -19.51
N GLY A 73 -2.12 9.95 -19.13
CA GLY A 73 -2.80 11.05 -18.44
C GLY A 73 -3.26 10.68 -17.03
N VAL A 74 -2.70 9.61 -16.45
CA VAL A 74 -3.02 9.15 -15.11
C VAL A 74 -2.54 10.17 -14.07
N THR A 75 -3.39 10.49 -13.10
CA THR A 75 -3.06 11.37 -11.98
C THR A 75 -3.44 10.74 -10.65
N VAL A 76 -2.76 11.13 -9.57
CA VAL A 76 -3.12 10.71 -8.22
C VAL A 76 -3.65 11.92 -7.44
N GLN A 77 -4.85 11.77 -6.87
CA GLN A 77 -5.44 12.73 -5.95
C GLN A 77 -5.40 12.14 -4.54
N ILE A 78 -4.90 12.91 -3.58
CA ILE A 78 -4.87 12.53 -2.17
C ILE A 78 -5.81 13.43 -1.40
N GLU A 79 -6.74 12.82 -0.66
CA GLU A 79 -7.67 13.52 0.21
C GLU A 79 -7.44 13.10 1.66
N SER A 80 -7.15 14.08 2.52
CA SER A 80 -7.02 13.83 3.96
C SER A 80 -8.36 14.07 4.66
N VAL A 81 -8.80 13.11 5.44
CA VAL A 81 -10.05 13.14 6.21
C VAL A 81 -9.81 12.77 7.66
N ALA A 82 -10.73 13.11 8.55
CA ALA A 82 -10.66 12.63 9.94
C ALA A 82 -11.00 11.13 10.00
N ALA A 83 -10.50 10.42 11.01
CA ALA A 83 -10.80 8.99 11.21
C ALA A 83 -12.31 8.70 11.32
N ASP A 84 -13.05 9.57 12.02
CA ASP A 84 -14.51 9.45 12.17
C ASP A 84 -15.27 9.62 10.83
N ASP A 85 -14.61 10.22 9.83
CA ASP A 85 -15.14 10.37 8.47
C ASP A 85 -14.82 9.16 7.59
N LEU A 86 -14.07 8.15 8.05
CA LEU A 86 -13.94 6.85 7.36
C LEU A 86 -15.16 5.95 7.61
N ASN A 87 -16.33 6.41 7.18
CA ASN A 87 -17.54 5.58 7.16
C ASN A 87 -18.03 5.35 5.72
N SER A 88 -18.91 4.38 5.53
CA SER A 88 -19.36 3.96 4.19
C SER A 88 -19.93 5.08 3.33
N ASP A 89 -20.64 6.02 3.96
CA ASP A 89 -21.34 7.08 3.24
C ASP A 89 -20.36 8.18 2.83
N ALA A 90 -19.41 8.52 3.71
CA ALA A 90 -18.30 9.40 3.36
C ALA A 90 -17.41 8.80 2.27
N LEU A 91 -17.02 7.52 2.37
CA LEU A 91 -16.20 6.85 1.34
C LEU A 91 -16.88 6.83 -0.03
N LYS A 92 -18.20 6.61 -0.08
CA LYS A 92 -18.99 6.69 -1.33
C LYS A 92 -19.01 8.09 -1.91
N ASN A 93 -19.13 9.12 -1.07
CA ASN A 93 -19.18 10.51 -1.51
C ASN A 93 -17.82 11.05 -1.97
N LEU A 94 -16.73 10.54 -1.39
CA LEU A 94 -15.37 10.91 -1.77
C LEU A 94 -14.89 10.18 -3.04
N HIS A 95 -15.68 9.22 -3.56
CA HIS A 95 -15.29 8.39 -4.69
C HIS A 95 -13.90 7.77 -4.53
N ALA A 96 -13.56 7.38 -3.30
CA ALA A 96 -12.27 6.79 -3.00
C ALA A 96 -12.04 5.53 -3.86
N ASP A 97 -10.83 5.39 -4.39
CA ASP A 97 -10.35 4.13 -4.97
C ASP A 97 -9.58 3.33 -3.92
N LEU A 98 -8.76 4.04 -3.14
CA LEU A 98 -7.96 3.48 -2.06
C LEU A 98 -8.24 4.25 -0.76
N VAL A 99 -8.20 3.51 0.34
CA VAL A 99 -8.31 4.06 1.70
C VAL A 99 -7.06 3.67 2.47
N LEU A 100 -6.39 4.67 3.04
CA LEU A 100 -5.22 4.52 3.90
C LEU A 100 -5.54 5.05 5.29
N ALA A 101 -5.67 4.17 6.27
CA ALA A 101 -5.85 4.58 7.65
C ALA A 101 -4.53 4.52 8.42
N GLU A 102 -4.26 5.54 9.24
CA GLU A 102 -3.13 5.55 10.17
C GLU A 102 -3.25 4.45 11.25
N ASN A 103 -4.48 4.00 11.52
CA ASN A 103 -4.76 2.87 12.41
C ASN A 103 -5.72 1.88 11.75
N VAL A 104 -5.39 0.59 11.82
CA VAL A 104 -6.29 -0.49 11.38
C VAL A 104 -7.69 -0.37 12.00
N ALA A 105 -7.80 0.09 13.25
CA ALA A 105 -9.07 0.26 13.94
C ALA A 105 -10.04 1.17 13.16
N ASP A 106 -9.53 2.23 12.53
CA ASP A 106 -10.34 3.19 11.77
C ASP A 106 -10.84 2.54 10.46
N LEU A 107 -10.02 1.66 9.87
CA LEU A 107 -10.40 0.86 8.69
C LEU A 107 -11.40 -0.25 9.01
N VAL A 108 -11.36 -0.82 10.22
CA VAL A 108 -12.29 -1.88 10.66
C VAL A 108 -13.73 -1.36 10.66
N GLY A 109 -13.96 -0.11 11.07
CA GLY A 109 -15.30 0.50 10.98
C GLY A 109 -15.84 0.55 9.55
N ALA A 110 -14.97 0.84 8.57
CA ALA A 110 -15.34 0.79 7.16
C ALA A 110 -15.64 -0.65 6.67
N MET A 111 -14.97 -1.68 7.21
CA MET A 111 -15.25 -3.08 6.85
C MET A 111 -16.62 -3.58 7.28
N GLU A 112 -17.12 -3.16 8.44
CA GLU A 112 -18.41 -3.60 8.98
C GLU A 112 -19.57 -3.24 8.03
N SER A 113 -19.39 -2.17 7.26
CA SER A 113 -20.33 -1.71 6.24
C SER A 113 -20.24 -2.44 4.88
N GLN A 114 -19.30 -3.40 4.73
CA GLN A 114 -19.00 -4.12 3.49
C GLN A 114 -18.56 -3.22 2.30
N SER A 115 -18.02 -2.03 2.57
CA SER A 115 -17.66 -1.06 1.53
C SER A 115 -16.25 -1.26 0.93
N LEU A 116 -15.54 -2.32 1.30
CA LEU A 116 -14.17 -2.61 0.85
C LEU A 116 -14.15 -3.84 -0.07
N ASP A 117 -13.32 -3.76 -1.11
CA ASP A 117 -13.08 -4.85 -2.04
C ASP A 117 -11.90 -5.72 -1.59
N THR A 118 -11.74 -6.89 -2.21
CA THR A 118 -10.59 -7.77 -1.98
C THR A 118 -9.36 -7.21 -2.68
N LEU A 119 -8.23 -7.15 -1.98
CA LEU A 119 -6.96 -6.72 -2.54
C LEU A 119 -6.34 -7.79 -3.47
N PRO A 120 -5.46 -7.40 -4.41
CA PRO A 120 -4.74 -8.33 -5.25
C PRO A 120 -3.97 -9.36 -4.43
N ALA A 121 -4.14 -10.65 -4.76
CA ALA A 121 -3.47 -11.74 -4.06
C ALA A 121 -1.95 -11.52 -4.00
N ASP A 122 -1.32 -11.13 -5.12
CA ASP A 122 0.12 -10.90 -5.21
C ASP A 122 0.63 -9.86 -4.20
N ALA A 123 -0.19 -8.86 -3.85
CA ALA A 123 0.16 -7.89 -2.81
C ALA A 123 0.02 -8.51 -1.41
N LEU A 124 -1.07 -9.24 -1.15
CA LEU A 124 -1.32 -9.91 0.13
C LEU A 124 -0.21 -10.92 0.48
N TRP A 125 0.32 -11.66 -0.49
CA TRP A 125 1.42 -12.62 -0.28
C TRP A 125 2.74 -11.97 0.18
N ASN A 126 2.91 -10.67 -0.07
CA ASN A 126 4.13 -9.96 0.31
C ASN A 126 4.08 -9.45 1.75
N VAL A 127 2.91 -9.36 2.37
CA VAL A 127 2.73 -8.86 3.74
C VAL A 127 2.69 -10.02 4.73
N LEU A 128 3.26 -9.84 5.92
CA LEU A 128 3.19 -10.85 6.97
C LEU A 128 1.73 -11.16 7.32
N PRO A 129 1.37 -12.45 7.51
CA PRO A 129 -0.02 -12.86 7.73
C PRO A 129 -0.75 -12.15 8.88
N ASP A 130 -0.03 -11.81 9.95
CA ASP A 130 -0.57 -11.13 11.13
C ASP A 130 -1.05 -9.69 10.82
N TYR A 131 -0.64 -9.12 9.69
CA TYR A 131 -1.02 -7.77 9.26
C TYR A 131 -1.94 -7.80 8.05
N VAL A 132 -2.69 -8.89 7.81
CA VAL A 132 -3.61 -9.01 6.68
C VAL A 132 -4.99 -9.42 7.17
N ASP A 133 -6.05 -8.82 6.61
CA ASP A 133 -7.42 -9.30 6.80
C ASP A 133 -7.55 -10.75 6.32
N PRO A 134 -8.14 -11.68 7.08
CA PRO A 134 -8.34 -13.05 6.59
C PRO A 134 -9.21 -13.13 5.32
N ALA A 135 -10.09 -12.14 5.11
CA ALA A 135 -10.87 -12.01 3.88
C ALA A 135 -10.15 -11.17 2.79
N GLY A 136 -8.93 -10.72 3.03
CA GLY A 136 -8.08 -9.98 2.09
C GLY A 136 -8.56 -8.57 1.77
N ARG A 137 -9.43 -7.95 2.59
CA ARG A 137 -10.02 -6.63 2.29
C ARG A 137 -9.17 -5.46 2.75
N TRP A 138 -8.24 -5.68 3.67
CA TRP A 138 -7.19 -4.73 4.03
C TRP A 138 -5.89 -5.47 4.30
N MET A 139 -4.80 -4.73 4.24
CA MET A 139 -3.48 -5.18 4.67
C MET A 139 -2.70 -4.02 5.31
N GLY A 140 -1.81 -4.36 6.23
CA GLY A 140 -0.94 -3.42 6.92
C GLY A 140 0.07 -2.83 5.95
N PHE A 141 0.16 -1.51 5.98
CA PHE A 141 0.97 -0.69 5.10
C PHE A 141 2.34 -0.33 5.68
N HIS A 142 2.38 0.12 6.93
CA HIS A 142 3.61 0.27 7.69
C HIS A 142 3.30 0.19 9.19
N GLY A 143 4.33 -0.07 9.98
CA GLY A 143 4.26 -0.08 11.43
C GLY A 143 4.95 1.11 12.08
N ASN A 144 4.34 1.69 13.09
CA ASN A 144 4.91 2.73 13.95
C ASN A 144 5.06 2.19 15.37
N LEU A 145 6.17 2.50 16.03
CA LEU A 145 6.34 2.13 17.43
C LEU A 145 5.60 3.10 18.36
N ASP A 146 4.80 2.53 19.26
CA ASP A 146 4.26 3.19 20.43
C ASP A 146 4.71 2.41 21.67
N GLY A 147 5.84 2.81 22.25
CA GLY A 147 6.51 2.04 23.31
C GLY A 147 7.07 0.71 22.80
N ASP A 148 6.58 -0.41 23.34
CA ASP A 148 6.91 -1.78 22.92
C ASP A 148 5.84 -2.39 21.99
N GLN A 149 4.83 -1.61 21.62
CA GLN A 149 3.73 -2.02 20.76
C GLN A 149 3.88 -1.44 19.36
N LEU A 150 3.46 -2.21 18.37
CA LEU A 150 3.42 -1.79 16.99
C LEU A 150 2.01 -1.31 16.63
N SER A 151 1.87 -0.03 16.31
CA SER A 151 0.68 0.52 15.66
C SER A 151 0.80 0.31 14.15
N ILE A 152 -0.29 -0.10 13.49
CA ILE A 152 -0.27 -0.44 12.06
C ILE A 152 -1.16 0.55 11.32
N SER A 153 -0.58 1.24 10.34
CA SER A 153 -1.35 1.87 9.27
C SER A 153 -1.78 0.78 8.30
N ALA A 154 -2.99 0.86 7.76
CA ALA A 154 -3.50 -0.12 6.81
C ALA A 154 -4.00 0.53 5.53
N LEU A 155 -4.00 -0.28 4.47
CA LEU A 155 -4.52 0.06 3.16
C LEU A 155 -5.68 -0.88 2.82
N ALA A 156 -6.71 -0.34 2.20
CA ALA A 156 -7.81 -1.09 1.61
C ALA A 156 -8.22 -0.49 0.26
N MET A 157 -8.88 -1.30 -0.56
CA MET A 157 -9.49 -0.85 -1.81
C MET A 157 -10.98 -0.64 -1.59
N ALA A 158 -11.52 0.48 -2.05
CA ALA A 158 -12.95 0.75 -1.93
C ALA A 158 -13.73 -0.07 -2.98
N GLN A 159 -14.84 -0.67 -2.57
CA GLN A 159 -15.71 -1.41 -3.49
C GLN A 159 -16.31 -0.51 -4.57
N SER A 160 -16.54 0.76 -4.24
CA SER A 160 -17.05 1.81 -5.13
C SER A 160 -16.00 2.39 -6.08
N SER A 161 -14.75 1.91 -6.05
CA SER A 161 -13.69 2.40 -6.92
C SER A 161 -14.11 2.36 -8.40
N ASN A 162 -13.99 3.49 -9.07
CA ASN A 162 -14.21 3.62 -10.52
C ASN A 162 -12.93 3.29 -11.30
N SER A 163 -11.78 3.30 -10.63
CA SER A 163 -10.45 3.14 -11.19
C SER A 163 -9.75 1.87 -10.68
N LYS A 164 -10.48 0.76 -10.51
CA LYS A 164 -9.95 -0.50 -9.92
C LYS A 164 -8.60 -0.94 -10.50
N PRO A 165 -8.36 -0.93 -11.83
CA PRO A 165 -7.06 -1.35 -12.35
C PRO A 165 -5.90 -0.44 -11.89
N LEU A 166 -6.14 0.86 -11.75
CA LEU A 166 -5.14 1.81 -11.21
C LEU A 166 -4.92 1.58 -9.72
N ALA A 167 -5.99 1.32 -8.97
CA ALA A 167 -5.90 0.99 -7.54
C ALA A 167 -5.09 -0.29 -7.32
N GLU A 168 -5.36 -1.35 -8.08
CA GLU A 168 -4.61 -2.61 -8.05
C GLU A 168 -3.14 -2.40 -8.43
N LEU A 169 -2.86 -1.63 -9.49
CA LEU A 169 -1.49 -1.32 -9.91
C LEU A 169 -0.74 -0.54 -8.82
N PHE A 170 -1.38 0.45 -8.20
CA PHE A 170 -0.81 1.22 -7.11
C PHE A 170 -0.47 0.32 -5.92
N VAL A 171 -1.43 -0.51 -5.50
CA VAL A 171 -1.26 -1.48 -4.41
C VAL A 171 -0.07 -2.40 -4.65
N VAL A 172 0.03 -2.98 -5.84
CA VAL A 172 1.13 -3.88 -6.20
C VAL A 172 2.47 -3.13 -6.25
N THR A 173 2.47 -1.88 -6.72
CA THR A 173 3.67 -1.04 -6.80
C THR A 173 4.20 -0.70 -5.42
N VAL A 174 3.33 -0.23 -4.52
CA VAL A 174 3.67 0.26 -3.18
C VAL A 174 4.27 -0.81 -2.27
N TYR A 175 3.91 -2.07 -2.47
CA TYR A 175 4.50 -3.20 -1.73
C TYR A 175 5.69 -3.84 -2.44
N GLY A 176 6.21 -3.19 -3.49
CA GLY A 176 7.53 -3.50 -4.00
C GLY A 176 8.61 -3.21 -2.94
N MET A 177 9.57 -4.12 -2.80
CA MET A 177 10.68 -4.01 -1.82
C MET A 177 11.39 -2.65 -1.82
N ARG A 178 11.48 -1.99 -2.99
CA ARG A 178 12.14 -0.67 -3.11
C ARG A 178 11.38 0.41 -2.35
N LEU A 179 10.05 0.49 -2.51
CA LEU A 179 9.25 1.51 -1.84
C LEU A 179 9.20 1.29 -0.34
N GLN A 180 9.07 0.03 0.07
CA GLN A 180 9.11 -0.35 1.48
C GLN A 180 10.46 0.01 2.13
N ARG A 181 11.58 -0.21 1.44
CA ARG A 181 12.90 0.25 1.91
C ARG A 181 12.98 1.78 2.02
N LEU A 182 12.47 2.51 1.03
CA LEU A 182 12.45 3.98 1.08
C LEU A 182 11.64 4.50 2.27
N MET A 183 10.55 3.83 2.65
CA MET A 183 9.78 4.20 3.83
C MET A 183 10.56 3.95 5.12
N VAL A 184 11.22 2.79 5.26
CA VAL A 184 12.05 2.51 6.45
C VAL A 184 13.20 3.52 6.57
N GLU A 185 13.88 3.81 5.47
CA GLU A 185 15.06 4.69 5.47
C GLU A 185 14.73 6.17 5.68
N ASN A 186 13.61 6.65 5.15
CA ASN A 186 13.29 8.09 5.18
C ASN A 186 12.23 8.48 6.21
N ALA A 187 11.32 7.56 6.57
CA ALA A 187 10.23 7.83 7.50
C ALA A 187 10.39 7.09 8.84
N GLU A 188 11.46 6.29 9.01
CA GLU A 188 11.76 5.52 10.22
C GLU A 188 10.60 4.62 10.68
N VAL A 189 9.78 4.16 9.74
CA VAL A 189 8.66 3.24 9.98
C VAL A 189 9.06 1.80 9.70
N TYR A 190 8.37 0.83 10.28
CA TYR A 190 8.58 -0.59 10.00
C TYR A 190 7.93 -0.98 8.69
N SER A 191 8.67 -1.72 7.86
CA SER A 191 8.08 -2.48 6.78
C SER A 191 7.39 -3.73 7.33
N LEU A 192 6.23 -4.06 6.79
CA LEU A 192 5.45 -5.24 7.17
C LEU A 192 5.59 -6.37 6.14
N LEU A 193 6.59 -6.26 5.26
CA LEU A 193 6.88 -7.29 4.28
C LEU A 193 7.37 -8.57 4.94
N THR A 194 7.03 -9.71 4.33
CA THR A 194 7.47 -11.04 4.75
C THR A 194 8.98 -11.21 4.67
N PHE A 195 9.67 -10.43 3.82
CA PHE A 195 11.11 -10.53 3.62
C PHE A 195 11.74 -9.21 3.15
N GLY A 196 13.04 -9.07 3.40
CA GLY A 196 13.93 -8.20 2.61
C GLY A 196 14.07 -6.74 3.05
N VAL A 197 13.41 -6.34 4.14
CA VAL A 197 13.54 -4.99 4.70
C VAL A 197 13.75 -5.09 6.22
N GLU A 198 14.89 -4.57 6.69
CA GLU A 198 15.23 -4.56 8.10
C GLU A 198 14.46 -3.47 8.85
N ALA A 199 14.41 -3.57 10.19
CA ALA A 199 13.83 -2.54 11.03
C ALA A 199 14.58 -1.19 10.89
N PRO A 200 13.95 -0.06 11.23
CA PRO A 200 14.63 1.23 11.28
C PRO A 200 15.87 1.17 12.19
N SER A 201 16.89 1.95 11.85
CA SER A 201 18.17 1.94 12.57
C SER A 201 17.99 2.27 14.06
N GLY A 202 18.51 1.39 14.94
CA GLY A 202 18.42 1.56 16.38
C GLY A 202 17.10 1.10 17.00
N GLN A 203 16.17 0.60 16.19
CA GLN A 203 14.93 -0.01 16.65
C GLN A 203 15.06 -1.54 16.76
N PRO A 204 14.26 -2.19 17.63
CA PRO A 204 14.21 -3.65 17.73
C PRO A 204 13.75 -4.29 16.42
N ALA A 205 14.06 -5.57 16.23
CA ALA A 205 13.58 -6.32 15.06
C ALA A 205 12.06 -6.52 15.15
N LEU A 206 11.36 -6.53 14.00
CA LEU A 206 9.91 -6.62 13.92
C LEU A 206 9.37 -7.85 14.67
N GLU A 207 10.06 -8.99 14.53
CA GLU A 207 9.73 -10.26 15.17
C GLU A 207 9.85 -10.25 16.71
N SER A 208 10.50 -9.24 17.28
CA SER A 208 10.62 -9.08 18.74
C SER A 208 9.53 -8.18 19.33
N LEU A 209 8.71 -7.56 18.49
CA LEU A 209 7.61 -6.69 18.91
C LEU A 209 6.34 -7.47 19.18
N THR A 210 5.49 -6.91 20.04
CA THR A 210 4.14 -7.43 20.23
C THR A 210 3.26 -6.97 19.07
N PRO A 211 2.68 -7.89 18.28
CA PRO A 211 1.77 -7.51 17.21
C PRO A 211 0.52 -6.81 17.78
N PRO A 212 -0.13 -5.92 17.01
CA PRO A 212 -1.29 -5.19 17.48
C PRO A 212 -2.42 -6.15 17.87
N ARG A 213 -3.23 -5.74 18.87
CA ARG A 213 -4.35 -6.56 19.36
C ARG A 213 -5.33 -6.99 18.26
N TYR A 214 -5.49 -6.21 17.19
CA TYR A 214 -6.39 -6.52 16.07
C TYR A 214 -5.94 -7.71 15.22
N ALA A 215 -4.64 -8.02 15.18
CA ALA A 215 -4.10 -9.25 14.58
C ALA A 215 -4.54 -10.51 15.36
N GLN A 216 -4.76 -10.37 16.67
CA GLN A 216 -5.15 -11.46 17.56
C GLN A 216 -6.67 -11.70 17.61
N ILE A 217 -7.49 -10.81 17.03
CA ILE A 217 -8.96 -10.98 16.99
C ILE A 217 -9.35 -12.06 15.98
N TYR A 218 -8.47 -12.38 15.03
CA TYR A 218 -8.66 -13.46 14.07
C TYR A 218 -7.81 -14.66 14.48
N ASP A 219 -8.36 -15.48 15.36
CA ASP A 219 -7.74 -16.71 15.84
C ASP A 219 -7.26 -17.61 14.68
N SER A 220 -6.06 -18.12 14.84
CA SER A 220 -5.18 -18.81 13.89
C SER A 220 -5.72 -20.09 13.23
N ASP A 221 -6.95 -20.49 13.55
CA ASP A 221 -7.55 -21.75 13.07
C ASP A 221 -8.27 -21.63 11.71
N ASN A 222 -8.43 -20.42 11.16
CA ASN A 222 -9.16 -20.17 9.91
C ASN A 222 -8.30 -19.64 8.75
N PHE A 223 -6.97 -19.86 8.78
CA PHE A 223 -6.12 -19.46 7.67
C PHE A 223 -6.55 -20.15 6.36
N TYR A 224 -6.85 -19.32 5.35
CA TYR A 224 -7.10 -19.70 3.98
C TYR A 224 -5.87 -20.47 3.44
N ARG A 225 -5.97 -21.80 3.33
CA ARG A 225 -5.09 -22.55 2.45
C ARG A 225 -5.56 -22.29 1.02
N PRO A 226 -4.73 -21.67 0.14
CA PRO A 226 -5.05 -21.62 -1.27
C PRO A 226 -5.33 -23.03 -1.76
N SER A 227 -6.49 -23.27 -2.36
CA SER A 227 -6.85 -24.60 -2.84
C SER A 227 -5.80 -25.10 -3.84
N GLU A 228 -5.11 -26.20 -3.53
CA GLU A 228 -4.17 -26.91 -4.42
C GLU A 228 -4.87 -27.62 -5.61
N ASN A 229 -5.96 -27.06 -6.16
CA ASN A 229 -6.73 -27.68 -7.22
C ASN A 229 -6.63 -26.92 -8.54
N SER A 230 -5.42 -26.85 -9.10
CA SER A 230 -5.24 -26.57 -10.53
C SER A 230 -3.98 -27.25 -11.11
N SER A 231 -3.65 -28.46 -10.66
CA SER A 231 -2.77 -29.35 -11.43
C SER A 231 -3.60 -30.14 -12.44
N GLY A 232 -4.01 -29.47 -13.52
CA GLY A 232 -4.40 -30.15 -14.74
C GLY A 232 -3.17 -30.80 -15.37
N THR A 233 -3.04 -32.12 -15.30
CA THR A 233 -2.08 -32.88 -16.11
C THR A 233 -2.79 -33.99 -16.87
N ILE A 234 -3.19 -33.61 -18.09
CA ILE A 234 -3.07 -34.31 -19.38
C ILE A 234 -3.20 -35.84 -19.36
N ALA A 235 -4.32 -36.30 -19.91
CA ALA A 235 -4.51 -37.67 -20.40
C ALA A 235 -3.44 -38.03 -21.44
N SER A 236 -2.68 -39.09 -21.18
CA SER A 236 -1.84 -39.75 -22.19
C SER A 236 -2.63 -40.90 -22.79
N THR A 237 -3.11 -40.70 -24.02
CA THR A 237 -3.45 -41.79 -24.94
C THR A 237 -2.17 -42.38 -25.53
N ARG A 238 -1.90 -43.66 -25.25
CA ARG A 238 -1.47 -44.68 -26.22
C ARG A 238 -1.55 -46.06 -25.60
#